data_AF-A0A920CWL9-F1
#
_entry.id   AF-A0A920CWL9-F1
#
_cell.length_a   1.000
_cell.length_b   1.000
_cell.length_c   1.000
_cell.angle_alpha   90.00
_cell.angle_beta   90.00
_cell.angle_gamma   90.00
#
_symmetry.space_group_name_H-M   'P 1'
#
loop_
_entity.id
_entity.type
_entity.pdbx_description
1 polymer ?
#
loop_
_entity_poly.entity_id
_entity_poly.type
_entity_poly.pdbx_seq_one_letter_code
_entity_poly.pdbx_strand_id
1 'polypeptide(L)'
;MSKDFEYERELRRFFQRVKSMSLKSFQEAMNVLHTRAYAAAERHYQEAMFICLTPKQREAVEVKVIEIRELWDGMATVTTDKTLGEMFKPKEDELDE
;
A
#
# COMPACT_ATOMS: atom_id res chain seq x y z
N MET A 1 -10.93 -4.15 33.51
CA MET A 1 -11.55 -4.85 32.36
C MET A 1 -10.46 -5.67 31.69
N SER A 2 -10.71 -6.92 31.29
CA SER A 2 -9.71 -7.73 30.58
C SER A 2 -9.43 -7.13 29.19
N LYS A 3 -8.18 -7.20 28.71
CA LYS A 3 -7.78 -6.78 27.35
C LYS A 3 -8.61 -7.48 26.27
N ASP A 4 -8.99 -8.73 26.50
CA ASP A 4 -9.79 -9.51 25.55
C ASP A 4 -11.19 -8.93 25.35
N PHE A 5 -11.77 -8.36 26.42
CA PHE A 5 -13.09 -7.73 26.37
C PHE A 5 -13.06 -6.41 25.60
N GLU A 6 -11.96 -5.66 25.69
CA GLU A 6 -11.77 -4.44 24.91
C GLU A 6 -11.56 -4.75 23.43
N TYR A 7 -10.75 -5.75 23.11
CA TYR A 7 -10.53 -6.23 21.75
C TYR A 7 -11.84 -6.67 21.09
N GLU A 8 -12.63 -7.50 21.77
CA GLU A 8 -13.91 -7.98 21.25
C GLU A 8 -14.89 -6.82 20.99
N ARG A 9 -14.94 -5.84 21.90
CA ARG A 9 -15.79 -4.65 21.75
C ARG A 9 -15.37 -3.80 20.54
N GLU A 10 -14.07 -3.61 20.34
CA GLU A 10 -13.54 -2.88 19.18
C GLU A 10 -13.81 -3.61 17.87
N LEU A 11 -13.61 -4.92 17.85
CA LEU A 11 -13.88 -5.76 16.68
C LEU A 11 -15.37 -5.72 16.31
N ARG A 12 -16.27 -5.81 17.30
CA ARG A 12 -17.71 -5.68 17.08
C ARG A 12 -18.08 -4.31 16.51
N ARG A 13 -17.50 -3.21 17.02
CA ARG A 13 -17.74 -1.86 16.48
C ARG A 13 -17.26 -1.73 15.03
N PHE A 14 -16.07 -2.26 14.74
CA PHE A 14 -15.53 -2.28 13.39
C PHE A 14 -16.44 -3.07 12.44
N PHE A 15 -16.88 -4.27 12.85
CA PHE A 15 -17.78 -5.11 12.07
C PHE A 15 -19.11 -4.41 11.75
N GLN A 16 -19.72 -3.72 12.72
CA GLN A 16 -20.95 -2.96 12.46
C GLN A 16 -20.70 -1.81 11.49
N ARG A 17 -19.58 -1.09 11.63
CA ARG A 17 -19.19 0.00 10.73
C ARG A 17 -19.06 -0.49 9.30
N VAL A 18 -18.37 -1.62 9.09
CA VAL A 18 -18.20 -2.23 7.76
C VAL A 18 -19.54 -2.57 7.11
N LYS A 19 -20.47 -3.17 7.86
CA LYS A 19 -21.80 -3.51 7.32
C LYS A 19 -22.65 -2.30 6.93
N SER A 20 -22.42 -1.14 7.55
CA SER A 20 -23.12 0.11 7.22
C SER A 20 -22.51 0.89 6.05
N MET A 21 -21.37 0.45 5.50
CA MET A 21 -20.72 1.14 4.39
C MET A 21 -21.46 0.90 3.08
N SER A 22 -21.40 1.89 2.18
CA SER A 22 -21.73 1.66 0.78
C SER A 22 -20.60 0.87 0.12
N LEU A 23 -20.87 0.25 -1.03
CA LEU A 23 -19.85 -0.51 -1.76
C LEU A 23 -18.59 0.33 -2.04
N LYS A 24 -18.76 1.59 -2.46
CA LYS A 24 -17.66 2.50 -2.74
C LYS A 24 -16.82 2.81 -1.49
N SER A 25 -17.47 3.17 -0.38
CA SER A 25 -16.74 3.48 0.85
C SER A 25 -16.10 2.26 1.47
N PHE A 26 -16.70 1.07 1.29
CA PHE A 26 -16.09 -0.20 1.65
C PHE A 26 -14.82 -0.46 0.85
N GLN A 27 -14.87 -0.31 -0.49
CA GLN A 27 -13.69 -0.48 -1.35
C GLN A 27 -12.57 0.48 -0.98
N GLU A 28 -12.87 1.76 -0.76
CA GLU A 28 -11.88 2.75 -0.32
C GLU A 28 -11.26 2.38 1.04
N ALA A 29 -12.09 1.97 2.01
CA ALA A 29 -11.61 1.55 3.32
C ALA A 29 -10.73 0.29 3.26
N MET A 30 -11.09 -0.69 2.43
CA MET A 30 -10.29 -1.89 2.22
C MET A 30 -8.98 -1.56 1.52
N ASN A 31 -8.98 -0.68 0.51
CA ASN A 31 -7.75 -0.23 -0.14
C ASN A 31 -6.78 0.38 0.88
N VAL A 32 -7.25 1.25 1.76
CA VAL A 32 -6.41 1.84 2.82
C VAL A 32 -5.85 0.76 3.75
N LEU A 33 -6.67 -0.20 4.19
CA LEU A 33 -6.23 -1.27 5.09
C LEU A 33 -5.20 -2.18 4.41
N HIS A 34 -5.44 -2.58 3.17
CA HIS A 34 -4.53 -3.42 2.42
C HIS A 34 -3.20 -2.69 2.14
N THR A 35 -3.23 -1.43 1.73
CA THR A 35 -2.01 -0.64 1.54
C THR A 35 -1.18 -0.56 2.83
N ARG A 36 -1.83 -0.33 3.98
CA ARG A 36 -1.13 -0.33 5.28
C ARG A 36 -0.55 -1.69 5.64
N ALA A 37 -1.30 -2.77 5.39
CA ALA A 37 -0.85 -4.13 5.65
C ALA A 37 0.36 -4.49 4.78
N TYR A 38 0.33 -4.15 3.48
CA TYR A 38 1.46 -4.35 2.57
C TYR A 38 2.69 -3.55 3.00
N ALA A 39 2.52 -2.26 3.33
CA ALA A 39 3.63 -1.43 3.81
C ALA A 39 4.23 -1.95 5.13
N ALA A 40 3.41 -2.51 6.03
CA ALA A 40 3.90 -3.14 7.25
C ALA A 40 4.65 -4.45 6.95
N ALA A 41 4.12 -5.28 6.06
CA ALA A 41 4.78 -6.51 5.63
C ALA A 41 6.14 -6.23 4.99
N GLU A 42 6.21 -5.27 4.06
CA GLU A 42 7.46 -4.85 3.42
C GLU A 42 8.51 -4.43 4.45
N ARG A 43 8.14 -3.61 5.45
CA ARG A 43 9.04 -3.23 6.55
C ARG A 43 9.52 -4.45 7.34
N HIS A 44 8.61 -5.34 7.75
CA HIS A 44 9.00 -6.54 8.51
C HIS A 44 9.95 -7.44 7.72
N TYR A 45 9.72 -7.60 6.41
CA TYR A 45 10.61 -8.38 5.56
C TYR A 45 11.96 -7.70 5.37
N GLN A 46 12.01 -6.37 5.20
CA GLN A 46 13.26 -5.61 5.14
C GLN A 46 14.05 -5.72 6.44
N GLU A 47 13.39 -5.59 7.59
CA GLU A 47 14.01 -5.77 8.91
C GLU A 47 14.55 -7.20 9.08
N ALA A 48 13.75 -8.21 8.74
CA ALA A 48 14.17 -9.61 8.80
C ALA A 48 15.35 -9.90 7.86
N MET A 49 15.33 -9.37 6.64
CA MET A 49 16.45 -9.45 5.71
C MET A 49 17.70 -8.80 6.30
N PHE A 50 17.55 -7.64 6.95
CA PHE A 50 18.68 -6.93 7.56
C PHE A 50 19.35 -7.75 8.68
N ILE A 51 18.54 -8.43 9.51
CA ILE A 51 19.01 -9.25 10.63
C ILE A 51 19.62 -10.57 10.15
N CYS A 52 18.97 -11.25 9.21
CA CYS A 52 19.29 -12.64 8.88
C CYS A 52 20.27 -12.80 7.71
N LEU A 53 20.40 -11.79 6.83
CA LEU A 53 21.15 -11.93 5.58
C LEU A 53 22.37 -11.03 5.55
N THR A 54 23.41 -11.52 4.85
CA THR A 54 24.57 -10.69 4.51
C THR A 54 24.18 -9.61 3.49
N PRO A 55 24.92 -8.49 3.39
CA PRO A 55 24.60 -7.41 2.45
C PRO A 55 24.42 -7.89 1.00
N LYS A 56 25.29 -8.78 0.52
CA LYS A 56 25.22 -9.34 -0.84
C LYS A 56 23.96 -10.18 -1.08
N GLN A 57 23.51 -10.92 -0.07
CA GLN A 57 22.27 -11.71 -0.17
C GLN A 57 21.04 -10.81 -0.17
N ARG A 58 21.04 -9.71 0.61
CA ARG A 58 19.95 -8.72 0.60
C ARG A 58 19.80 -8.07 -0.77
N GLU A 59 20.91 -7.62 -1.36
CA GLU A 59 20.92 -7.04 -2.71
C GLU A 59 20.36 -8.01 -3.76
N ALA A 60 20.73 -9.29 -3.68
CA ALA A 60 20.19 -10.31 -4.58
C ALA A 60 18.67 -10.51 -4.41
N VAL A 61 18.15 -10.40 -3.18
CA VAL A 61 16.72 -10.46 -2.91
C VAL A 61 16.00 -9.21 -3.43
N GLU A 62 16.54 -8.02 -3.21
CA GLU A 62 15.95 -6.75 -3.70
C GLU A 62 15.84 -6.74 -5.23
N VAL A 63 16.88 -7.18 -5.94
CA VAL A 63 16.85 -7.34 -7.41
C VAL A 63 15.74 -8.32 -7.82
N LYS A 64 15.61 -9.44 -7.11
CA LYS A 64 14.58 -10.45 -7.42
C LYS A 64 13.16 -9.95 -7.13
N VAL A 65 12.98 -9.14 -6.08
CA VAL A 65 11.69 -8.52 -5.76
C VAL A 65 11.24 -7.59 -6.90
N ILE A 66 12.15 -6.79 -7.46
CA ILE A 66 11.85 -5.93 -8.61
C ILE A 66 11.47 -6.79 -9.82
N GLU A 67 12.25 -7.84 -10.10
CA GLU A 67 12.00 -8.74 -11.23
C GLU A 67 10.63 -9.43 -11.14
N ILE A 68 10.27 -9.97 -9.96
CA ILE A 68 8.96 -10.59 -9.74
C ILE A 68 7.86 -9.56 -9.98
N ARG A 69 7.98 -8.38 -9.36
CA ARG A 69 6.96 -7.33 -9.43
C ARG A 69 6.74 -6.83 -10.86
N GLU A 70 7.82 -6.57 -11.59
CA GLU A 70 7.74 -5.96 -12.92
C GLU A 70 7.51 -6.99 -14.03
N LEU A 71 8.20 -8.14 -14.00
CA LEU A 71 8.12 -9.13 -15.07
C LEU A 71 7.02 -10.16 -14.86
N TRP A 72 6.75 -10.57 -13.62
CA TRP A 72 5.79 -11.65 -13.36
C TRP A 72 4.40 -11.10 -13.06
N ASP A 73 4.33 -10.06 -12.23
CA ASP A 73 3.06 -9.45 -11.84
C ASP A 73 2.64 -8.31 -12.78
N GLY A 74 3.54 -7.84 -13.65
CA GLY A 74 3.28 -6.73 -14.59
C GLY A 74 3.04 -5.37 -13.90
N MET A 75 3.46 -5.23 -12.64
CA MET A 75 3.27 -4.02 -11.84
C MET A 75 4.50 -3.12 -11.93
N ALA A 76 4.53 -2.23 -12.92
CA ALA A 76 5.62 -1.26 -13.04
C ALA A 76 5.66 -0.31 -11.83
N THR A 77 6.83 -0.11 -11.25
CA THR A 77 7.02 0.89 -10.19
C THR A 77 6.92 2.29 -10.80
N VAL A 78 5.88 3.04 -10.46
CA VAL A 78 5.86 4.49 -10.68
C VAL A 78 6.74 5.09 -9.59
N THR A 79 8.03 5.28 -9.88
CA THR A 79 8.92 6.09 -9.04
C THR A 79 8.48 7.55 -9.11
N THR A 80 8.51 8.26 -7.99
CA THR A 80 8.16 9.69 -7.90
C THR A 80 8.97 10.57 -8.87
N ASP A 81 10.14 10.12 -9.30
CA ASP A 81 10.94 10.78 -10.33
C ASP A 81 10.24 10.81 -11.70
N LYS A 82 9.41 9.81 -12.02
CA LYS A 82 8.56 9.82 -13.23
C LYS A 82 7.34 10.73 -13.06
N THR A 83 6.84 10.91 -11.83
CA THR A 83 5.67 11.75 -11.52
C THR A 83 6.00 13.25 -11.49
N LEU A 84 7.27 13.63 -11.35
CA LEU A 84 7.72 15.02 -11.46
C LEU A 84 7.68 15.56 -12.91
N GLY A 85 7.63 14.67 -13.91
CA GLY A 85 7.60 15.04 -15.34
C GLY A 85 6.21 15.28 -15.92
N GLU A 86 5.14 14.86 -15.24
CA GLU A 86 3.77 15.18 -15.65
C GLU A 86 3.36 16.51 -15.02
N MET A 87 3.94 17.59 -15.56
CA MET A 87 3.51 18.94 -15.24
C MET A 87 2.01 19.09 -15.49
N PHE A 88 1.33 19.56 -14.45
CA PHE A 88 -0.01 20.13 -14.45
C PHE A 88 -0.23 20.96 -15.71
N LYS A 89 -1.03 20.47 -16.68
CA LYS A 89 -1.60 21.36 -17.69
C LYS A 89 -2.61 22.24 -16.96
N PRO A 90 -2.39 23.57 -16.84
CA PRO A 90 -3.47 24.43 -16.44
C PRO A 90 -4.58 24.28 -17.48
N LYS A 91 -5.83 24.27 -17.04
CA LYS A 91 -6.94 24.55 -17.96
C LYS A 91 -6.66 25.92 -18.56
N GLU A 92 -6.33 25.98 -19.84
CA GLU A 92 -6.53 27.21 -20.59
C GLU A 92 -8.04 27.41 -20.66
N ASP A 93 -8.47 28.44 -19.93
CA ASP A 93 -9.81 28.99 -19.99
C ASP A 93 -10.14 29.38 -21.43
N GLU A 94 -11.44 29.25 -21.73
CA GLU A 94 -12.22 29.93 -22.78
C GLU A 94 -11.47 30.99 -23.57
N LEU A 95 -11.39 30.85 -24.89
CA LEU A 95 -11.44 31.95 -25.87
C LEU A 95 -11.83 31.40 -27.25
N ASP A 96 -12.97 31.92 -27.72
CA ASP A 96 -13.41 32.12 -29.11
C ASP A 96 -13.80 30.90 -29.98
N GLU A 97 -15.11 30.70 -30.14
CA GLU A 97 -15.88 31.06 -31.37
C GLU A 97 -17.40 31.05 -31.11
#